data_AF-A0A359LWM4-F1
#
_entry.id   AF-A0A359LWM4-F1
#
_cell.length_a   1.000
_cell.length_b   1.000
_cell.length_c   1.000
_cell.angle_alpha   90.00
_cell.angle_beta   90.00
_cell.angle_gamma   90.00
#
_symmetry.space_group_name_H-M   'P 1'
#
loop_
_entity.id
_entity.type
_entity.pdbx_description
1 polymer ?
#
loop_
_entity_poly.entity_id
_entity_poly.type
_entity_poly.pdbx_seq_one_letter_code
_entity_poly.pdbx_strand_id
1 'polypeptide(L)'
;FYFARRATGGAWRQAQNFVLRFDGPKPRKSDLDAFLSALPGQTGDSLPTLPAFLPENGRLAGSERFAVGPAGLAQAEPRLDPALALFDRGSEAAVAAYRDGVTLVVVGFPTPQIARQRLPEFEKVPGAVARRSGPLVALALGPPGPAAAVAASVQYQASVSWNQPTKDYFSTDVAGMLIGIFKLTGYILVFCLSAGLFMLGLRRLGRLLTGNPSAVEPMIVLDLKDK
;
A
#
# COMPACT_ATOMS: atom_id res chain seq x y z
N PHE A 1 -4.03 -17.94 2.08
CA PHE A 1 -4.33 -19.37 1.93
C PHE A 1 -5.44 -19.74 2.91
N TYR A 2 -6.65 -19.99 2.43
CA TYR A 2 -7.67 -20.80 3.10
C TYR A 2 -8.44 -21.50 1.98
N PHE A 3 -8.44 -22.84 2.00
CA PHE A 3 -9.06 -23.67 0.98
C PHE A 3 -10.50 -24.00 1.37
N ALA A 4 -11.44 -23.74 0.47
CA ALA A 4 -12.79 -24.33 0.50
C ALA A 4 -12.95 -25.29 -0.69
N ARG A 5 -13.36 -26.53 -0.42
CA ARG A 5 -13.94 -27.48 -1.40
C ARG A 5 -15.45 -27.51 -1.11
N ARG A 6 -16.39 -27.62 -2.06
CA ARG A 6 -16.40 -27.61 -3.52
C ARG A 6 -17.90 -27.52 -3.88
N ALA A 7 -18.29 -26.54 -4.68
CA ALA A 7 -19.40 -26.71 -5.62
C ALA A 7 -18.83 -26.42 -7.01
N THR A 8 -19.10 -27.33 -7.92
CA THR A 8 -18.51 -27.57 -9.24
C THR A 8 -18.34 -26.33 -10.11
N GLY A 9 -17.09 -25.99 -10.46
CA GLY A 9 -16.73 -25.21 -11.65
C GLY A 9 -16.09 -23.84 -11.43
N GLY A 10 -16.28 -23.23 -10.25
CA GLY A 10 -15.83 -21.86 -9.99
C GLY A 10 -14.44 -21.75 -9.36
N ALA A 11 -13.50 -21.02 -9.94
CA ALA A 11 -12.25 -20.65 -9.27
C ALA A 11 -12.40 -19.29 -8.58
N TRP A 12 -12.10 -19.23 -7.28
CA TRP A 12 -12.11 -17.98 -6.51
C TRP A 12 -10.70 -17.41 -6.41
N ARG A 13 -10.54 -16.10 -6.62
CA ARG A 13 -9.29 -15.38 -6.34
C ARG A 13 -9.56 -14.04 -5.69
N GLN A 14 -8.76 -13.71 -4.67
CA GLN A 14 -8.71 -12.39 -4.09
C GLN A 14 -7.61 -11.57 -4.79
N ALA A 15 -7.92 -10.33 -5.13
CA ALA A 15 -6.98 -9.33 -5.62
C ALA A 15 -7.30 -7.99 -4.96
N GLN A 16 -6.42 -7.54 -4.05
CA GLN A 16 -6.62 -6.35 -3.22
C GLN A 16 -7.98 -6.41 -2.49
N ASN A 17 -8.84 -5.41 -2.71
CA ASN A 17 -10.18 -5.27 -2.17
C ASN A 17 -11.28 -6.02 -2.97
N PHE A 18 -10.92 -6.76 -4.02
CA PHE A 18 -11.88 -7.51 -4.85
C PHE A 18 -11.77 -9.02 -4.64
N VAL A 19 -12.93 -9.69 -4.60
CA VAL A 19 -13.04 -11.16 -4.70
C VAL A 19 -13.64 -11.49 -6.06
N LEU A 20 -12.86 -12.18 -6.88
CA LEU A 20 -13.25 -12.60 -8.22
C LEU A 20 -13.67 -14.07 -8.20
N ARG A 21 -14.83 -14.34 -8.80
CA ARG A 21 -15.32 -15.69 -9.08
C ARG A 21 -15.24 -15.92 -10.59
N PHE A 22 -14.53 -16.97 -10.99
CA PHE A 22 -14.46 -17.41 -12.37
C PHE A 22 -15.31 -18.65 -12.56
N ASP A 23 -16.51 -18.49 -13.11
CA ASP A 23 -17.33 -19.61 -13.57
C ASP A 23 -16.85 -20.00 -14.98
N GLY A 24 -15.75 -20.78 -15.09
CA GLY A 24 -15.15 -21.14 -16.37
C GLY A 24 -13.65 -21.47 -16.33
N PRO A 25 -12.98 -21.61 -17.49
CA PRO A 25 -11.54 -21.85 -17.55
C PRO A 25 -10.76 -20.71 -16.89
N LYS A 26 -9.74 -21.08 -16.11
CA LYS A 26 -8.92 -20.13 -15.35
C LYS A 26 -8.22 -19.15 -16.31
N PRO A 27 -8.41 -17.81 -16.14
CA PRO A 27 -7.79 -16.83 -17.03
C PRO A 27 -6.27 -16.88 -16.93
N ARG A 28 -5.60 -16.53 -18.03
CA ARG A 28 -4.14 -16.36 -18.05
C ARG A 28 -3.76 -15.20 -17.15
N LYS A 29 -2.56 -15.27 -16.58
CA LYS A 29 -2.07 -14.26 -15.62
C LYS A 29 -2.06 -12.85 -16.22
N SER A 30 -1.64 -12.70 -17.49
CA SER A 30 -1.65 -11.42 -18.22
C SER A 30 -3.05 -10.80 -18.34
N ASP A 31 -4.03 -11.63 -18.69
CA ASP A 31 -5.41 -11.19 -18.94
C ASP A 31 -6.08 -10.79 -17.62
N LEU A 32 -5.73 -11.51 -16.53
CA LEU A 32 -6.14 -11.18 -15.18
C LEU A 32 -5.51 -9.87 -14.68
N ASP A 33 -4.19 -9.70 -14.87
CA ASP A 33 -3.48 -8.50 -14.40
C ASP A 33 -3.98 -7.24 -15.14
N ALA A 34 -4.27 -7.34 -16.44
CA ALA A 34 -4.87 -6.25 -17.22
C ALA A 34 -6.30 -5.92 -16.75
N PHE A 35 -7.12 -6.94 -16.50
CA PHE A 35 -8.47 -6.75 -15.95
C PHE A 35 -8.44 -6.09 -14.56
N LEU A 36 -7.58 -6.60 -13.68
CA LEU A 36 -7.41 -6.05 -12.33
C LEU A 36 -6.97 -4.59 -12.39
N SER A 37 -6.00 -4.26 -13.25
CA SER A 37 -5.50 -2.89 -13.44
C SER A 37 -6.57 -1.91 -13.94
N ALA A 38 -7.59 -2.40 -14.64
CA ALA A 38 -8.70 -1.60 -15.12
C ALA A 38 -9.83 -1.42 -14.09
N LEU A 39 -9.79 -2.12 -12.95
CA LEU A 39 -10.81 -1.99 -11.91
C LEU A 39 -10.70 -0.60 -11.24
N PRO A 40 -11.80 0.17 -11.19
CA PRO A 40 -11.84 1.43 -10.46
C PRO A 40 -11.82 1.18 -8.95
N GLY A 41 -11.17 2.07 -8.19
CA GLY A 41 -11.14 1.96 -6.72
C GLY A 41 -10.29 0.80 -6.21
N GLN A 42 -9.23 0.43 -6.94
CA GLN A 42 -8.17 -0.43 -6.43
C GLN A 42 -7.45 0.29 -5.29
N THR A 43 -7.91 0.02 -4.08
CA THR A 43 -7.24 0.49 -2.87
C THR A 43 -6.56 -0.71 -2.24
N GLY A 44 -5.24 -0.68 -2.20
CA GLY A 44 -4.43 -1.54 -1.33
C GLY A 44 -4.57 -1.15 0.15
N ASP A 45 -5.70 -0.56 0.53
CA ASP A 45 -5.94 -0.14 1.89
C ASP A 45 -5.93 -1.37 2.79
N SER A 46 -5.26 -1.21 3.92
CA SER A 46 -5.35 -2.17 5.01
C SER A 46 -6.82 -2.46 5.29
N LEU A 47 -7.15 -3.74 5.50
CA LEU A 47 -8.49 -4.11 5.92
C LEU A 47 -8.93 -3.23 7.10
N PRO A 48 -10.23 -2.90 7.19
CA PRO A 48 -10.75 -2.18 8.34
C PRO A 48 -10.28 -2.86 9.62
N THR A 49 -9.78 -2.07 10.56
CA THR A 49 -9.21 -2.60 11.81
C THR A 49 -10.30 -3.00 12.78
N LEU A 50 -11.49 -2.39 12.68
CA LEU A 50 -12.57 -2.63 13.63
C LEU A 50 -13.08 -4.09 13.67
N PRO A 51 -13.29 -4.79 12.53
CA PRO A 51 -13.61 -6.22 12.51
C PRO A 51 -12.58 -7.10 13.23
N ALA A 52 -11.32 -6.68 13.36
CA ALA A 52 -10.31 -7.43 14.09
C ALA A 52 -10.60 -7.52 15.60
N PHE A 53 -11.44 -6.63 16.15
CA PHE A 53 -11.87 -6.67 17.54
C PHE A 53 -13.09 -7.57 17.78
N LEU A 54 -13.63 -8.21 16.72
CA LEU A 54 -14.66 -9.23 16.87
C LEU A 54 -14.00 -10.54 17.33
N PRO A 55 -14.42 -11.13 18.46
CA PRO A 55 -13.92 -12.43 18.92
C PRO A 55 -14.10 -13.52 17.86
N GLU A 56 -13.08 -14.34 17.62
CA GLU A 56 -13.19 -15.45 16.64
C GLU A 56 -14.01 -16.63 17.21
N ASN A 57 -13.93 -16.83 18.53
CA ASN A 57 -14.58 -17.95 19.21
C ASN A 57 -16.10 -17.86 19.13
N GLY A 58 -16.72 -18.87 18.52
CA GLY A 58 -18.18 -18.96 18.42
C GLY A 58 -18.80 -18.04 17.36
N ARG A 59 -18.00 -17.29 16.59
CA ARG A 59 -18.48 -16.46 15.48
C ARG A 59 -18.95 -17.33 14.31
N LEU A 60 -20.07 -16.96 13.71
CA LEU A 60 -20.59 -17.61 12.50
C LEU A 60 -19.83 -17.10 11.28
N ALA A 61 -19.26 -18.02 10.50
CA ALA A 61 -18.48 -17.67 9.31
C ALA A 61 -19.32 -16.91 8.29
N GLY A 62 -18.79 -15.79 7.77
CA GLY A 62 -19.48 -14.95 6.78
C GLY A 62 -20.60 -14.08 7.35
N SER A 63 -20.76 -14.02 8.67
CA SER A 63 -21.73 -13.13 9.33
C SER A 63 -21.19 -11.72 9.64
N GLU A 64 -19.90 -11.52 9.44
CA GLU A 64 -19.21 -10.25 9.70
C GLU A 64 -19.67 -9.17 8.70
N ARG A 65 -20.11 -8.04 9.23
CA ARG A 65 -20.48 -6.85 8.46
C ARG A 65 -19.80 -5.64 9.06
N PHE A 66 -19.27 -4.79 8.19
CA PHE A 66 -18.65 -3.53 8.58
C PHE A 66 -19.53 -2.37 8.09
N ALA A 67 -19.86 -1.46 9.00
CA ALA A 67 -20.73 -0.32 8.76
C ALA A 67 -19.96 0.98 9.02
N VAL A 68 -19.77 1.76 7.96
CA VAL A 68 -19.10 3.08 7.98
C VAL A 68 -20.12 4.21 8.20
N GLY A 69 -21.42 3.89 8.25
CA GLY A 69 -22.48 4.88 8.36
C GLY A 69 -23.80 4.30 8.84
N PRO A 70 -24.79 5.18 9.11
CA PRO A 70 -26.03 4.81 9.78
C PRO A 70 -26.88 3.82 8.96
N ALA A 71 -26.91 3.99 7.63
CA ALA A 71 -27.62 3.06 6.74
C ALA A 71 -27.02 1.64 6.77
N GLY A 72 -25.69 1.54 6.84
CA GLY A 72 -24.99 0.25 6.93
C GLY A 72 -25.29 -0.47 8.25
N LEU A 73 -25.35 0.27 9.37
CA LEU A 73 -25.68 -0.31 10.67
C LEU A 73 -27.14 -0.74 10.73
N ALA A 74 -28.07 0.07 10.24
CA ALA A 74 -29.49 -0.27 10.19
C ALA A 74 -29.76 -1.54 9.36
N GLN A 75 -28.99 -1.75 8.28
CA GLN A 75 -29.08 -2.97 7.49
C GLN A 75 -28.43 -4.18 8.20
N ALA A 76 -27.33 -3.97 8.90
CA ALA A 76 -26.59 -5.04 9.57
C ALA A 76 -27.29 -5.53 10.85
N GLU A 77 -27.86 -4.62 11.64
CA GLU A 77 -28.61 -4.89 12.87
C GLU A 77 -29.77 -3.89 13.04
N PRO A 78 -30.97 -4.23 12.54
CA PRO A 78 -32.14 -3.33 12.57
C PRO A 78 -32.67 -3.02 13.97
N ARG A 79 -32.32 -3.82 14.99
CA ARG A 79 -32.78 -3.59 16.38
C ARG A 79 -32.05 -2.44 17.06
N LEU A 80 -30.95 -1.95 16.48
CA LEU A 80 -30.13 -0.90 17.05
C LEU A 80 -30.38 0.43 16.35
N ASP A 81 -30.65 1.49 17.13
CA ASP A 81 -30.73 2.85 16.59
C ASP A 81 -29.34 3.31 16.12
N PRO A 82 -29.15 3.63 14.82
CA PRO A 82 -27.87 4.09 14.31
C PRO A 82 -27.36 5.38 14.95
N ALA A 83 -28.23 6.18 15.56
CA ALA A 83 -27.84 7.41 16.26
C ALA A 83 -26.93 7.14 17.47
N LEU A 84 -27.03 5.96 18.09
CA LEU A 84 -26.19 5.56 19.24
C LEU A 84 -24.70 5.47 18.88
N ALA A 85 -24.40 5.13 17.63
CA ALA A 85 -23.03 4.95 17.18
C ALA A 85 -22.28 6.28 17.00
N LEU A 86 -22.96 7.40 16.71
CA LEU A 86 -22.37 8.70 16.34
C LEU A 86 -21.50 8.68 15.07
N PHE A 87 -22.05 8.12 13.99
CA PHE A 87 -21.38 8.10 12.68
C PHE A 87 -21.02 9.50 12.16
N ASP A 88 -21.79 10.53 12.55
CA ASP A 88 -21.52 11.94 12.28
C ASP A 88 -20.20 12.45 12.89
N ARG A 89 -19.67 11.74 13.89
CA ARG A 89 -18.40 12.05 14.56
C ARG A 89 -17.26 11.10 14.20
N GLY A 90 -17.42 10.32 13.12
CA GLY A 90 -16.40 9.39 12.64
C GLY A 90 -16.30 8.09 13.44
N SER A 91 -17.39 7.66 14.08
CA SER A 91 -17.47 6.30 14.61
C SER A 91 -17.64 5.27 13.51
N GLU A 92 -17.20 4.05 13.75
CA GLU A 92 -17.47 2.91 12.87
C GLU A 92 -18.13 1.78 13.68
N ALA A 93 -18.83 0.88 13.00
CA ALA A 93 -19.44 -0.27 13.65
C ALA A 93 -19.11 -1.57 12.90
N ALA A 94 -18.82 -2.63 13.65
CA ALA A 94 -18.66 -3.98 13.14
C ALA A 94 -19.73 -4.87 13.79
N VAL A 95 -20.40 -5.70 12.99
CA VAL A 95 -21.47 -6.59 13.44
C VAL A 95 -21.10 -8.02 13.08
N ALA A 96 -21.32 -8.96 13.98
CA ALA A 96 -21.21 -10.37 13.66
C ALA A 96 -22.21 -11.21 14.46
N ALA A 97 -22.65 -12.30 13.86
CA ALA A 97 -23.48 -13.28 14.53
C ALA A 97 -22.61 -14.35 15.20
N TYR A 98 -23.01 -14.77 16.39
CA TYR A 98 -22.38 -15.80 17.18
C TYR A 98 -23.35 -16.97 17.37
N ARG A 99 -22.82 -18.07 17.87
CA ARG A 99 -23.62 -19.20 18.38
C ARG A 99 -24.59 -18.73 19.46
N ASP A 100 -25.57 -19.59 19.76
CA ASP A 100 -26.58 -19.36 20.79
C ASP A 100 -27.46 -18.12 20.56
N GLY A 101 -27.60 -17.72 19.29
CA GLY A 101 -28.47 -16.63 18.86
C GLY A 101 -27.98 -15.23 19.26
N VAL A 102 -26.70 -15.10 19.62
CA VAL A 102 -26.12 -13.81 20.00
C VAL A 102 -25.67 -13.03 18.77
N THR A 103 -25.99 -11.75 18.71
CA THR A 103 -25.44 -10.81 17.73
C THR A 103 -24.59 -9.78 18.45
N LEU A 104 -23.33 -9.65 18.08
CA LEU A 104 -22.41 -8.69 18.66
C LEU A 104 -22.25 -7.50 17.71
N VAL A 105 -22.47 -6.31 18.25
CA VAL A 105 -22.15 -5.03 17.60
C VAL A 105 -21.00 -4.40 18.36
N VAL A 106 -19.88 -4.14 17.69
CA VAL A 106 -18.75 -3.40 18.25
C VAL A 106 -18.71 -2.04 17.57
N VAL A 107 -18.87 -0.97 18.35
CA VAL A 107 -18.74 0.41 17.87
C VAL A 107 -17.40 0.97 18.32
N GLY A 108 -16.60 1.44 17.36
CA GLY A 108 -15.35 2.13 17.61
C GLY A 108 -15.57 3.64 17.63
N PHE A 109 -15.32 4.26 18.78
CA PHE A 109 -15.40 5.70 18.93
C PHE A 109 -14.04 6.38 18.73
N PRO A 110 -14.00 7.66 18.30
CA PRO A 110 -12.74 8.39 18.11
C PRO A 110 -11.90 8.51 19.39
N THR A 111 -12.54 8.51 20.56
CA THR A 111 -11.85 8.62 21.86
C THR A 111 -12.50 7.73 22.93
N PRO A 112 -11.72 7.24 23.91
CA PRO A 112 -12.25 6.45 25.02
C PRO A 112 -13.20 7.24 25.93
N GLN A 113 -13.13 8.57 25.92
CA GLN A 113 -14.03 9.46 26.63
C GLN A 113 -15.43 9.45 26.01
N ILE A 114 -15.53 9.52 24.67
CA ILE A 114 -16.82 9.42 23.96
C ILE A 114 -17.44 8.04 24.21
N ALA A 115 -16.65 6.96 24.10
CA ALA A 115 -17.11 5.60 24.38
C ALA A 115 -17.70 5.47 25.80
N ARG A 116 -17.06 6.12 26.80
CA ARG A 116 -17.56 6.12 28.19
C ARG A 116 -18.85 6.89 28.36
N GLN A 117 -18.99 8.04 27.68
CA GLN A 117 -20.20 8.86 27.73
C GLN A 117 -21.38 8.17 27.04
N ARG A 118 -21.12 7.36 26.01
CA ARG A 118 -22.16 6.66 25.25
C ARG A 118 -22.60 5.35 25.87
N LEU A 119 -21.74 4.68 26.64
CA LEU A 119 -22.06 3.40 27.28
C LEU A 119 -23.46 3.36 27.96
N PRO A 120 -23.89 4.37 28.76
CA PRO A 120 -25.20 4.35 29.40
C PRO A 120 -26.39 4.38 28.43
N GLU A 121 -26.20 4.87 27.19
CA GLU A 121 -27.24 4.82 26.17
C GLU A 121 -27.34 3.43 25.54
N PHE A 122 -26.22 2.74 25.36
CA PHE A 122 -26.20 1.35 24.91
C PHE A 122 -26.78 0.39 25.95
N GLU A 123 -26.61 0.66 27.24
CA GLU A 123 -27.20 -0.14 28.33
C GLU A 123 -28.74 -0.03 28.40
N LYS A 124 -29.32 1.02 27.81
CA LYS A 124 -30.79 1.18 27.71
C LYS A 124 -31.41 0.31 26.62
N VAL A 125 -30.60 -0.30 25.76
CA VAL A 125 -31.11 -1.17 24.70
C VAL A 125 -31.68 -2.46 25.33
N PRO A 126 -32.97 -2.76 25.13
CA PRO A 126 -33.62 -3.87 25.81
C PRO A 126 -33.05 -5.22 25.35
N GLY A 127 -32.72 -6.10 26.31
CA GLY A 127 -32.20 -7.44 26.02
C GLY A 127 -30.77 -7.44 25.47
N ALA A 128 -30.04 -6.34 25.63
CA ALA A 128 -28.64 -6.23 25.22
C ALA A 128 -27.72 -6.14 26.44
N VAL A 129 -26.52 -6.71 26.32
CA VAL A 129 -25.44 -6.56 27.28
C VAL A 129 -24.40 -5.63 26.66
N ALA A 130 -24.27 -4.43 27.20
CA ALA A 130 -23.27 -3.46 26.76
C ALA A 130 -22.01 -3.52 27.64
N ARG A 131 -20.84 -3.37 27.03
CA ARG A 131 -19.55 -3.31 27.73
C ARG A 131 -18.59 -2.41 26.98
N ARG A 132 -17.83 -1.59 27.73
CA ARG A 132 -16.76 -0.75 27.16
C ARG A 132 -15.39 -1.41 27.28
N SER A 133 -14.58 -1.28 26.24
CA SER A 133 -13.16 -1.65 26.23
C SER A 133 -12.35 -0.59 25.48
N GLY A 134 -11.61 0.26 26.19
CA GLY A 134 -10.87 1.37 25.58
C GLY A 134 -11.80 2.35 24.80
N PRO A 135 -11.55 2.60 23.50
CA PRO A 135 -12.42 3.37 22.62
C PRO A 135 -13.60 2.56 22.04
N LEU A 136 -13.72 1.27 22.36
CA LEU A 136 -14.76 0.39 21.84
C LEU A 136 -15.93 0.28 22.82
N VAL A 137 -17.15 0.20 22.29
CA VAL A 137 -18.35 -0.26 23.00
C VAL A 137 -18.88 -1.50 22.29
N ALA A 138 -18.88 -2.62 23.01
CA ALA A 138 -19.44 -3.88 22.59
C ALA A 138 -20.87 -4.00 23.10
N LEU A 139 -21.81 -4.29 22.21
CA LEU A 139 -23.22 -4.53 22.50
C LEU A 139 -23.57 -5.94 22.02
N ALA A 140 -23.83 -6.85 22.95
CA ALA A 140 -24.26 -8.20 22.63
C ALA A 140 -25.78 -8.32 22.82
N LEU A 141 -26.49 -8.58 21.73
CA LEU A 141 -27.94 -8.78 21.67
C LEU A 141 -28.22 -10.29 21.69
N GLY A 142 -29.02 -10.76 22.65
CA GLY A 142 -29.36 -12.18 22.75
C GLY A 142 -29.59 -12.62 24.19
N PRO A 143 -29.58 -13.94 24.47
CA PRO A 143 -29.77 -14.44 25.83
C PRO A 143 -28.66 -13.92 26.76
N PRO A 144 -28.97 -13.49 28.00
CA PRO A 144 -28.07 -12.70 28.84
C PRO A 144 -26.76 -13.42 29.20
N GLY A 145 -26.80 -14.74 29.43
CA GLY A 145 -25.60 -15.55 29.72
C GLY A 145 -24.59 -15.55 28.57
N PRO A 146 -24.92 -16.08 27.37
CA PRO A 146 -24.00 -16.10 26.24
C PRO A 146 -23.67 -14.69 25.73
N ALA A 147 -24.62 -13.74 25.77
CA ALA A 147 -24.36 -12.35 25.38
C ALA A 147 -23.28 -11.70 26.27
N ALA A 148 -23.36 -11.90 27.59
CA ALA A 148 -22.33 -11.39 28.52
C ALA A 148 -20.96 -12.02 28.26
N ALA A 149 -20.89 -13.33 27.97
CA ALA A 149 -19.64 -14.00 27.66
C ALA A 149 -18.99 -13.45 26.37
N VAL A 150 -19.79 -13.27 25.31
CA VAL A 150 -19.30 -12.70 24.04
C VAL A 150 -18.85 -11.25 24.22
N ALA A 151 -19.65 -10.40 24.88
CA ALA A 151 -19.23 -9.02 25.20
C ALA A 151 -17.97 -8.97 26.09
N ALA A 152 -17.79 -9.94 27.00
CA ALA A 152 -16.61 -10.04 27.87
C ALA A 152 -15.31 -10.38 27.10
N SER A 153 -15.43 -11.06 25.96
CA SER A 153 -14.29 -11.40 25.11
C SER A 153 -13.81 -10.26 24.21
N VAL A 154 -14.60 -9.18 24.06
CA VAL A 154 -14.14 -7.98 23.35
C VAL A 154 -13.13 -7.23 24.21
N GLN A 155 -11.88 -7.23 23.78
CA GLN A 155 -10.78 -6.53 24.44
C GLN A 155 -10.08 -5.61 23.44
N TYR A 156 -10.02 -4.32 23.75
CA TYR A 156 -9.20 -3.40 23.00
C TYR A 156 -7.74 -3.65 23.33
N GLN A 157 -6.98 -4.12 22.34
CA GLN A 157 -5.55 -4.26 22.43
C GLN A 157 -4.93 -3.17 21.55
N ALA A 158 -4.30 -2.17 22.18
CA ALA A 158 -3.56 -1.15 21.45
C ALA A 158 -2.33 -1.80 20.82
N SER A 159 -2.42 -2.17 19.55
CA SER A 159 -1.24 -2.49 18.75
C SER A 159 -0.60 -1.17 18.32
N VAL A 160 0.35 -0.68 19.11
CA VAL A 160 1.26 0.37 18.66
C VAL A 160 2.21 -0.28 17.67
N SER A 161 1.78 -0.43 16.41
CA SER A 161 2.72 -0.66 15.34
C SER A 161 3.52 0.62 15.19
N TRP A 162 4.77 0.60 15.65
CA TRP A 162 5.72 1.63 15.26
C TRP A 162 5.68 1.73 13.74
N ASN A 163 5.39 2.93 13.22
CA ASN A 163 5.63 3.24 11.82
C ASN A 163 7.11 2.93 11.58
N GLN A 164 7.39 1.75 11.03
CA GLN A 164 8.70 1.52 10.46
C GLN A 164 8.83 2.60 9.39
N PRO A 165 9.89 3.43 9.43
CA PRO A 165 10.16 4.33 8.32
C PRO A 165 10.12 3.47 7.07
N THR A 166 9.19 3.79 6.17
CA THR A 166 9.15 3.21 4.83
C THR A 166 10.57 3.26 4.33
N LYS A 167 11.15 2.08 4.07
CA LYS A 167 12.54 1.92 3.66
C LYS A 167 12.90 3.08 2.74
N ASP A 168 13.73 3.99 3.25
CA ASP A 168 14.15 5.14 2.48
C ASP A 168 14.63 4.62 1.13
N TYR A 169 13.98 5.03 0.04
CA TYR A 169 14.46 4.74 -1.31
C TYR A 169 15.82 5.42 -1.58
N PHE A 170 16.36 6.15 -0.60
CA PHE A 170 17.79 6.36 -0.42
C PHE A 170 18.45 5.05 0.02
N SER A 171 18.33 4.00 -0.82
CA SER A 171 19.24 2.87 -0.70
C SER A 171 20.64 3.43 -0.86
N THR A 172 21.39 3.26 0.21
CA THR A 172 22.76 3.66 0.51
C THR A 172 23.78 3.05 -0.46
N ASP A 173 23.61 3.22 -1.77
CA ASP A 173 24.62 2.84 -2.75
C ASP A 173 25.42 4.06 -3.23
N VAL A 174 25.82 4.88 -2.26
CA VAL A 174 26.81 5.95 -2.47
C VAL A 174 28.07 5.38 -3.12
N ALA A 175 28.45 4.15 -2.74
CA ALA A 175 29.57 3.43 -3.34
C ALA A 175 29.34 3.12 -4.83
N GLY A 176 28.18 2.60 -5.22
CA GLY A 176 27.82 2.36 -6.61
C GLY A 176 27.76 3.64 -7.45
N MET A 177 27.24 4.73 -6.90
CA MET A 177 27.27 6.05 -7.55
C MET A 177 28.71 6.54 -7.75
N LEU A 178 29.56 6.42 -6.72
CA LEU A 178 30.98 6.81 -6.80
C LEU A 178 31.75 5.98 -7.84
N ILE A 179 31.54 4.65 -7.84
CA ILE A 179 32.13 3.74 -8.81
C ILE A 179 31.63 4.06 -10.23
N GLY A 180 30.35 4.41 -10.38
CA GLY A 180 29.77 4.85 -11.64
C GLY A 180 30.45 6.10 -12.21
N ILE A 181 30.68 7.12 -11.37
CA ILE A 181 31.38 8.35 -11.75
C ILE A 181 32.83 8.06 -12.17
N PHE A 182 33.57 7.25 -11.40
CA PHE A 182 34.95 6.89 -11.74
C PHE A 182 35.05 6.10 -13.05
N LYS A 183 34.13 5.16 -13.30
CA LYS A 183 34.07 4.41 -14.56
C LYS A 183 33.79 5.33 -15.76
N LEU A 184 32.80 6.20 -15.64
CA LEU A 184 32.43 7.13 -16.72
C LEU A 184 33.56 8.12 -17.03
N THR A 185 34.19 8.68 -16.00
CA THR A 185 35.37 9.54 -16.15
C THR A 185 36.54 8.80 -16.82
N GLY A 186 36.77 7.54 -16.44
CA GLY A 186 37.79 6.69 -17.06
C GLY A 186 37.53 6.46 -18.55
N TYR A 187 36.29 6.16 -18.94
CA TYR A 187 35.93 5.99 -20.36
C TYR A 187 36.17 7.27 -21.18
N ILE A 188 35.82 8.45 -20.63
CA ILE A 188 36.05 9.73 -21.30
C ILE A 188 37.55 10.00 -21.49
N LEU A 189 38.38 9.74 -20.47
CA LEU A 189 39.83 9.94 -20.57
C LEU A 189 40.46 9.05 -21.64
N VAL A 190 40.11 7.77 -21.67
CA VAL A 190 40.60 6.83 -22.69
C VAL A 190 40.17 7.27 -24.09
N PHE A 191 38.91 7.71 -24.25
CA PHE A 191 38.40 8.21 -25.51
C PHE A 191 39.12 9.49 -25.98
N CYS A 192 39.37 10.45 -25.08
CA CYS A 192 40.13 11.66 -25.40
C CYS A 192 41.57 11.36 -25.81
N LEU A 193 42.24 10.44 -25.11
CA LEU A 193 43.61 10.05 -25.43
C LEU A 193 43.68 9.33 -26.78
N SER A 194 42.76 8.41 -27.06
CA SER A 194 42.73 7.69 -28.33
C SER A 194 42.44 8.63 -29.50
N ALA A 195 41.46 9.53 -29.36
CA ALA A 195 41.17 10.56 -30.36
C ALA A 195 42.37 11.48 -30.59
N GLY A 196 43.06 11.91 -29.52
CA GLY A 196 44.27 12.73 -29.61
C GLY A 196 45.42 12.01 -30.33
N LEU A 197 45.69 10.75 -29.98
CA LEU A 197 46.72 9.96 -30.64
C LEU A 197 46.40 9.72 -32.12
N PHE A 198 45.13 9.48 -32.42
CA PHE A 198 44.64 9.31 -33.79
C PHE A 198 44.84 10.59 -34.61
N MET A 199 44.50 11.76 -34.06
CA MET A 199 44.74 13.07 -34.69
C MET A 199 46.23 13.36 -34.89
N LEU A 200 47.09 13.05 -33.90
CA LEU A 200 48.54 13.18 -34.05
C LEU A 200 49.09 12.23 -35.12
N GLY A 201 48.60 10.99 -35.16
CA GLY A 201 48.95 9.98 -36.16
C GLY A 201 48.59 10.44 -37.57
N LEU A 202 47.35 10.90 -37.77
CA LEU A 202 46.88 11.47 -39.04
C LEU A 202 47.67 12.71 -39.45
N ARG A 203 47.99 13.63 -38.54
CA ARG A 203 48.81 14.81 -38.85
C ARG A 203 50.27 14.46 -39.17
N ARG A 204 50.83 13.42 -38.55
CA ARG A 204 52.19 12.97 -38.84
C ARG A 204 52.23 12.24 -40.19
N LEU A 205 51.27 11.36 -40.45
CA LEU A 205 51.14 10.66 -41.73
C LEU A 205 50.80 11.62 -42.87
N GLY A 206 49.92 12.60 -42.62
CA GLY A 206 49.66 13.69 -43.55
C GLY A 206 50.93 14.48 -43.86
N ARG A 207 51.72 14.91 -42.86
CA ARG A 207 53.01 15.56 -43.11
C ARG A 207 54.02 14.68 -43.87
N LEU A 208 53.95 13.36 -43.71
CA LEU A 208 54.78 12.41 -44.46
C LEU A 208 54.29 12.23 -45.91
N LEU A 209 52.98 12.29 -46.16
CA LEU A 209 52.39 12.11 -47.50
C LEU A 209 52.34 13.40 -48.32
N THR A 210 52.06 14.56 -47.71
CA THR A 210 51.86 15.82 -48.45
C THR A 210 53.15 16.56 -48.77
N GLY A 211 54.32 16.13 -48.27
CA GLY A 211 55.60 16.77 -48.57
C GLY A 211 55.71 18.18 -48.00
N ASN A 212 56.72 18.40 -47.16
CA ASN A 212 57.08 19.68 -46.54
C ASN A 212 56.84 20.91 -47.46
N PRO A 213 55.90 21.84 -47.17
CA PRO A 213 55.88 23.14 -47.81
C PRO A 213 56.95 24.01 -47.15
N SER A 214 58.20 23.68 -47.43
CA SER A 214 59.32 24.60 -47.32
C SER A 214 59.88 24.79 -48.73
N ALA A 215 59.00 25.18 -49.65
CA ALA A 215 59.40 25.67 -50.95
C ALA A 215 59.08 27.16 -51.00
N VAL A 216 60.11 27.94 -50.64
CA VAL A 216 60.45 29.24 -51.22
C VAL A 216 59.36 30.32 -51.12
N GLU A 217 59.34 31.06 -50.01
CA GLU A 217 59.05 32.49 -50.12
C GLU A 217 60.29 33.15 -50.74
N PRO A 218 60.17 33.85 -51.89
CA PRO A 218 61.29 34.57 -52.47
C PRO A 218 61.67 35.73 -51.54
N MET A 219 62.83 35.59 -50.90
CA MET A 219 63.48 36.65 -50.14
C MET A 219 63.73 37.84 -51.08
N ILE A 220 62.95 38.91 -50.90
CA ILE A 220 63.15 40.19 -51.60
C ILE A 220 64.45 40.78 -51.08
N VAL A 221 65.53 40.66 -51.86
CA VAL A 221 66.79 41.37 -51.64
C VAL A 221 66.67 42.77 -52.25
N LEU A 222 66.70 43.79 -51.39
CA LEU A 222 66.83 45.18 -51.81
C LEU A 222 68.29 45.41 -52.25
N ASP A 223 68.51 45.55 -53.55
CA ASP A 223 69.81 45.90 -54.13
C ASP A 223 70.07 47.40 -53.90
N LEU A 224 70.84 47.74 -52.87
CA LEU A 224 71.34 49.10 -52.65
C LEU A 224 72.65 49.26 -53.43
N LYS A 225 72.49 49.69 -54.68
CA LYS A 225 73.58 50.10 -55.56
C LYS A 225 74.11 51.46 -55.13
N ASP A 226 75.42 51.49 -54.87
CA ASP A 226 76.28 52.64 -54.57
C ASP A 226 75.89 53.95 -55.28
N LYS A 227 75.91 55.05 -54.51
CA LYS A 227 76.37 56.35 -54.98
C LYS A 227 76.81 57.27 -53.85
#